data_AF-A0A8S1JAK9-F1
#
_entry.id   AF-A0A8S1JAK9-F1
#
_cell.length_a   1.000
_cell.length_b   1.000
_cell.length_c   1.000
_cell.angle_alpha   90.00
_cell.angle_beta   90.00
_cell.angle_gamma   90.00
#
_symmetry.space_group_name_H-M   'P 1'
#
loop_
_entity.id
_entity.type
_entity.pdbx_description
1 polymer ?
#
loop_
_entity_poly.entity_id
_entity_poly.type
_entity_poly.pdbx_seq_one_letter_code
_entity_poly.pdbx_strand_id
1 'polypeptide(L)'
;MAQNINFTCYVVKNFTHWYEASEFQRIQTNQATGRAPQYCSQASSLDGYACMQQLAPYFALHWRIGGKISALQDQSDKAHNVAVGEIAFAMMGLTPGWVGLAFAQKQGEMAPADGIIGWLSDGVATVKAYKIHSHTVRLGDEDRTICLRNASATEENGFTTIEFRRLMRAGRVHIHPTKPMFVNFAIGREDGLTNHHHRGRGSVLLSLDSEKSPVHCCAIHASLMLIAWLGLLPLVEYKGKGHLLSVKPCWNVHGTLLP
;
A
#
# COMPACT_ATOMS: atom_id res chain seq x y z
N MET A 1 -17.75 6.83 46.89
CA MET A 1 -16.85 6.15 45.93
C MET A 1 -16.83 6.97 44.66
N ALA A 2 -15.79 7.79 44.46
CA ALA A 2 -15.64 8.62 43.27
C ALA A 2 -14.74 7.86 42.27
N GLN A 3 -15.22 7.62 41.06
CA GLN A 3 -14.42 7.04 39.97
C GLN A 3 -13.76 8.16 39.18
N ASN A 4 -12.41 8.17 39.19
CA ASN A 4 -11.63 9.02 38.32
C ASN A 4 -11.69 8.47 36.89
N ILE A 5 -12.30 9.23 35.98
CA ILE A 5 -12.28 8.95 34.54
C ILE A 5 -11.16 9.82 33.94
N ASN A 6 -10.06 9.19 33.56
CA ASN A 6 -9.00 9.85 32.79
C ASN A 6 -9.41 9.88 31.32
N PHE A 7 -9.58 11.07 30.76
CA PHE A 7 -9.71 11.26 29.32
C PHE A 7 -8.33 11.45 28.70
N THR A 8 -7.86 10.45 27.95
CA THR A 8 -6.68 10.55 27.10
C THR A 8 -7.11 11.11 25.75
N CYS A 9 -6.66 12.32 25.39
CA CYS A 9 -6.84 12.88 24.05
C CYS A 9 -6.01 12.10 23.04
N TYR A 10 -6.67 11.34 22.16
CA TYR A 10 -6.06 10.88 20.92
C TYR A 10 -6.22 11.99 19.87
N VAL A 11 -5.10 12.42 19.28
CA VAL A 11 -5.12 13.25 18.07
C VAL A 11 -5.55 12.35 16.91
N VAL A 12 -6.84 12.32 16.62
CA VAL A 12 -7.36 11.76 15.37
C VAL A 12 -6.91 12.68 14.24
N LYS A 13 -5.91 12.26 13.46
CA LYS A 13 -5.62 12.91 12.18
C LYS A 13 -6.79 12.64 11.24
N ASN A 14 -7.68 13.61 11.11
CA ASN A 14 -8.70 13.64 10.06
C ASN A 14 -8.01 13.53 8.69
N PHE A 15 -8.11 12.36 8.06
CA PHE A 15 -7.75 12.16 6.66
C PHE A 15 -8.93 12.58 5.77
N THR A 16 -9.10 13.89 5.65
CA THR A 16 -9.95 14.51 4.62
C THR A 16 -9.07 15.43 3.77
N HIS A 17 -8.02 14.89 3.17
CA HIS A 17 -7.39 15.53 2.02
C HIS A 17 -7.91 14.84 0.76
N TRP A 18 -9.04 15.35 0.28
CA TRP A 18 -9.56 15.00 -1.04
C TRP A 18 -8.62 15.56 -2.11
N TYR A 19 -8.24 14.70 -3.05
CA TYR A 19 -7.48 15.05 -4.25
C TYR A 19 -8.30 15.99 -5.14
N GLU A 20 -7.67 17.06 -5.65
CA GLU A 20 -8.30 17.95 -6.63
C GLU A 20 -8.68 17.18 -7.90
N ALA A 21 -9.84 17.52 -8.48
CA ALA A 21 -10.42 16.86 -9.66
C ALA A 21 -9.50 16.87 -10.92
N SER A 22 -8.42 17.65 -10.93
CA SER A 22 -7.44 17.74 -12.01
C SER A 22 -6.53 16.51 -12.13
N GLU A 23 -6.30 15.77 -11.04
CA GLU A 23 -5.54 14.50 -11.09
C GLU A 23 -6.36 13.31 -11.60
N PHE A 24 -7.70 13.44 -11.57
CA PHE A 24 -8.64 12.39 -11.99
C PHE A 24 -8.54 12.07 -13.50
N GLN A 25 -8.23 13.06 -14.33
CA GLN A 25 -8.03 12.86 -15.78
C GLN A 25 -6.68 12.19 -16.10
N ARG A 26 -5.68 12.27 -15.22
CA ARG A 26 -4.37 11.63 -15.46
C ARG A 26 -4.41 10.12 -15.24
N ILE A 27 -5.35 9.61 -14.44
CA ILE A 27 -5.38 8.18 -14.06
C ILE A 27 -6.18 7.34 -15.07
N GLN A 28 -7.21 7.89 -15.73
CA GLN A 28 -8.09 7.11 -16.61
C GLN A 28 -7.54 6.86 -18.04
N THR A 29 -6.58 7.65 -18.54
CA THR A 29 -6.12 7.57 -19.94
C THR A 29 -5.01 6.54 -20.21
N ASN A 30 -4.77 5.59 -19.30
CA ASN A 30 -3.47 4.89 -19.19
C ASN A 30 -3.43 3.42 -19.63
N GLN A 31 -4.47 2.88 -20.27
CA GLN A 31 -4.63 1.42 -20.39
C GLN A 31 -4.04 0.73 -21.64
N ALA A 32 -3.36 1.42 -22.57
CA ALA A 32 -3.06 0.81 -23.88
C ALA A 32 -1.63 0.91 -24.45
N THR A 33 -0.63 1.53 -23.80
CA THR A 33 0.69 1.72 -24.43
C THR A 33 1.86 1.47 -23.47
N GLY A 34 2.58 0.36 -23.66
CA GLY A 34 4.01 0.15 -23.32
C GLY A 34 4.59 0.75 -22.03
N ARG A 35 3.80 0.94 -20.97
CA ARG A 35 4.23 1.72 -19.81
C ARG A 35 5.17 0.93 -18.91
N ALA A 36 6.10 1.67 -18.30
CA ALA A 36 6.97 1.16 -17.26
C ALA A 36 6.15 0.53 -16.12
N PRO A 37 6.67 -0.51 -15.46
CA PRO A 37 6.06 -1.06 -14.26
C PRO A 37 5.79 0.02 -13.23
N GLN A 38 4.63 -0.05 -12.57
CA GLN A 38 4.40 0.66 -11.33
C GLN A 38 5.12 -0.09 -10.20
N TYR A 39 5.58 0.66 -9.21
CA TYR A 39 6.31 0.15 -8.05
C TYR A 39 5.58 0.57 -6.78
N CYS A 40 6.14 0.15 -5.65
CA CYS A 40 5.81 0.77 -4.38
C CYS A 40 5.96 2.30 -4.47
N SER A 41 4.88 3.06 -4.26
CA SER A 41 4.96 4.52 -4.21
C SER A 41 5.23 5.03 -2.80
N GLN A 42 4.70 4.34 -1.79
CA GLN A 42 4.82 4.75 -0.38
C GLN A 42 4.66 3.57 0.58
N ALA A 43 5.03 3.80 1.84
CA ALA A 43 4.72 2.89 2.94
C ALA A 43 3.21 2.69 3.05
N SER A 44 2.79 1.48 3.43
CA SER A 44 1.38 1.20 3.62
C SER A 44 0.76 2.06 4.72
N SER A 45 -0.46 2.55 4.49
CA SER A 45 -1.30 3.14 5.54
C SER A 45 -2.06 2.11 6.38
N LEU A 46 -2.05 0.84 5.97
CA LEU A 46 -2.62 -0.27 6.72
C LEU A 46 -1.54 -0.96 7.55
N ASP A 47 -1.83 -1.19 8.83
CA ASP A 47 -0.97 -1.91 9.76
C ASP A 47 -0.63 -3.30 9.24
N GLY A 48 0.62 -3.71 9.41
CA GLY A 48 1.07 -5.01 8.96
C GLY A 48 1.35 -5.14 7.46
N TYR A 49 1.25 -4.07 6.67
CA TYR A 49 1.68 -4.06 5.28
C TYR A 49 2.92 -3.18 5.11
N ALA A 50 3.81 -3.55 4.20
CA ALA A 50 5.06 -2.82 3.99
C ALA A 50 4.90 -1.69 2.97
N CYS A 51 4.07 -1.94 1.96
CA CYS A 51 3.95 -1.09 0.80
C CYS A 51 2.49 -0.89 0.41
N MET A 52 2.20 0.24 -0.23
CA MET A 52 0.97 0.45 -0.97
C MET A 52 1.19 1.12 -2.33
N GLN A 53 0.22 0.93 -3.22
CA GLN A 53 0.09 1.61 -4.49
C GLN A 53 -1.37 1.94 -4.77
N GLN A 54 -1.64 3.21 -5.10
CA GLN A 54 -2.94 3.62 -5.63
C GLN A 54 -3.03 3.21 -7.11
N LEU A 55 -3.94 2.29 -7.44
CA LEU A 55 -4.11 1.79 -8.82
C LEU A 55 -5.14 2.60 -9.61
N ALA A 56 -6.14 3.14 -8.91
CA ALA A 56 -7.14 4.06 -9.41
C ALA A 56 -7.63 4.95 -8.26
N PRO A 57 -8.33 6.08 -8.49
CA PRO A 57 -8.81 6.95 -7.40
C PRO A 57 -9.71 6.24 -6.37
N TYR A 58 -10.28 5.10 -6.74
CA TYR A 58 -11.19 4.29 -5.93
C TYR A 58 -10.59 2.94 -5.50
N PHE A 59 -9.31 2.67 -5.80
CA PHE A 59 -8.69 1.37 -5.52
C PHE A 59 -7.22 1.52 -5.10
N ALA A 60 -6.90 1.08 -3.90
CA ALA A 60 -5.54 0.95 -3.39
C ALA A 60 -5.20 -0.53 -3.15
N LEU A 61 -3.96 -0.91 -3.48
CA LEU A 61 -3.42 -2.22 -3.19
C LEU A 61 -2.28 -2.08 -2.18
N HIS A 62 -2.37 -2.81 -1.08
CA HIS A 62 -1.36 -2.91 -0.05
C HIS A 62 -0.76 -4.31 -0.07
N TRP A 63 0.54 -4.43 0.18
CA TRP A 63 1.19 -5.73 0.24
C TRP A 63 2.39 -5.81 1.18
N ARG A 64 2.70 -7.05 1.57
CA ARG A 64 3.93 -7.44 2.27
C ARG A 64 4.40 -8.79 1.76
N ILE A 65 5.66 -8.85 1.36
CA ILE A 65 6.33 -10.08 0.89
C ILE A 65 6.92 -10.79 2.11
N GLY A 66 6.61 -12.08 2.28
CA GLY A 66 7.15 -12.85 3.39
C GLY A 66 8.65 -13.07 3.31
N GLY A 67 9.29 -13.11 4.48
CA GLY A 67 10.76 -13.16 4.60
C GLY A 67 11.48 -11.81 4.47
N LYS A 68 10.79 -10.74 4.06
CA LYS A 68 11.32 -9.38 4.16
C LYS A 68 10.87 -8.77 5.50
N ILE A 69 11.77 -8.77 6.48
CA ILE A 69 11.56 -8.07 7.75
C ILE A 69 11.80 -6.58 7.50
N SER A 70 10.78 -5.72 7.70
CA SER A 70 11.02 -4.28 7.75
C SER A 70 11.81 -3.98 9.02
N ALA A 71 12.96 -3.29 8.88
CA ALA A 71 13.82 -2.89 10.01
C ALA A 71 13.13 -1.95 11.02
N LEU A 72 11.88 -1.58 10.76
CA LEU A 72 11.00 -0.84 11.62
C LEU A 72 9.77 -1.72 11.90
N GLN A 73 9.51 -1.98 13.19
CA GLN A 73 8.22 -2.32 13.84
C GLN A 73 8.08 -3.67 14.56
N ASP A 74 7.97 -3.52 15.88
CA ASP A 74 6.83 -3.81 16.77
C ASP A 74 5.76 -4.86 16.37
N GLN A 75 5.38 -5.65 17.37
CA GLN A 75 4.65 -6.92 17.31
C GLN A 75 3.12 -6.75 17.14
N SER A 76 2.61 -6.61 15.92
CA SER A 76 1.18 -6.84 15.64
C SER A 76 0.97 -8.06 14.73
N ASP A 77 0.06 -8.97 15.08
CA ASP A 77 0.06 -10.33 14.50
C ASP A 77 -0.59 -10.46 13.11
N LYS A 78 -1.36 -9.47 12.64
CA LYS A 78 -2.24 -9.66 11.47
C LYS A 78 -1.54 -9.76 10.12
N ALA A 79 -0.45 -9.05 9.89
CA ALA A 79 0.34 -9.18 8.66
C ALA A 79 1.87 -9.09 8.86
N HIS A 80 2.37 -9.12 10.10
CA HIS A 80 3.81 -9.15 10.35
C HIS A 80 4.44 -10.54 10.16
N ASN A 81 3.65 -11.61 10.32
CA ASN A 81 4.12 -12.99 10.20
C ASN A 81 3.80 -13.62 8.83
N VAL A 82 4.23 -12.98 7.73
CA VAL A 82 4.10 -13.57 6.38
C VAL A 82 5.29 -14.51 6.14
N ALA A 83 5.03 -15.79 5.91
CA ALA A 83 6.07 -16.80 5.76
C ALA A 83 6.87 -16.62 4.45
N VAL A 84 8.13 -17.05 4.43
CA VAL A 84 8.93 -17.08 3.19
C VAL A 84 8.17 -17.86 2.11
N GLY A 85 8.01 -17.27 0.92
CA GLY A 85 7.23 -17.85 -0.18
C GLY A 85 5.73 -17.51 -0.17
N GLU A 86 5.25 -16.78 0.85
CA GLU A 86 3.93 -16.18 0.90
C GLU A 86 3.98 -14.66 0.62
N ILE A 87 2.82 -14.14 0.22
CA ILE A 87 2.55 -12.71 0.12
C ILE A 87 1.22 -12.40 0.78
N ALA A 88 1.16 -11.32 1.56
CA ALA A 88 -0.06 -10.76 2.08
C ALA A 88 -0.50 -9.59 1.19
N PHE A 89 -1.80 -9.53 0.90
CA PHE A 89 -2.44 -8.42 0.22
C PHE A 89 -3.57 -7.84 1.07
N ALA A 90 -3.79 -6.54 0.94
CA ALA A 90 -5.05 -5.89 1.28
C ALA A 90 -5.51 -5.05 0.10
N MET A 91 -6.72 -5.31 -0.37
CA MET A 91 -7.38 -4.60 -1.46
C MET A 91 -8.39 -3.65 -0.84
N MET A 92 -8.20 -2.35 -1.02
CA MET A 92 -9.11 -1.34 -0.47
C MET A 92 -9.83 -0.63 -1.62
N GLY A 93 -11.14 -0.87 -1.73
CA GLY A 93 -11.99 -0.31 -2.79
C GLY A 93 -13.02 0.65 -2.22
N LEU A 94 -13.20 1.82 -2.83
CA LEU A 94 -14.28 2.76 -2.50
C LEU A 94 -15.60 2.25 -3.08
N THR A 95 -16.23 1.35 -2.35
CA THR A 95 -17.51 0.71 -2.67
C THR A 95 -18.08 0.06 -1.40
N PRO A 96 -19.40 -0.12 -1.28
CA PRO A 96 -20.04 -0.95 -0.26
C PRO A 96 -20.39 -2.35 -0.79
N GLY A 97 -19.52 -2.91 -1.63
CA GLY A 97 -19.81 -4.14 -2.38
C GLY A 97 -18.53 -4.91 -2.61
N TRP A 98 -18.44 -5.69 -3.68
CA TRP A 98 -17.25 -6.52 -3.86
C TRP A 98 -16.02 -5.76 -4.39
N VAL A 99 -14.85 -6.24 -3.99
CA VAL A 99 -13.52 -5.81 -4.47
C VAL A 99 -12.78 -7.02 -5.03
N GLY A 100 -12.13 -6.85 -6.17
CA GLY A 100 -11.42 -7.92 -6.86
C GLY A 100 -10.04 -7.51 -7.36
N LEU A 101 -9.12 -8.46 -7.33
CA LEU A 101 -7.77 -8.39 -7.88
C LEU A 101 -7.50 -9.66 -8.66
N ALA A 102 -6.88 -9.55 -9.84
CA ALA A 102 -6.48 -10.72 -10.60
C ALA A 102 -5.08 -10.57 -11.18
N PHE A 103 -4.34 -11.67 -11.21
CA PHE A 103 -3.04 -11.76 -11.86
C PHE A 103 -3.22 -12.35 -13.25
N ALA A 104 -3.07 -11.51 -14.27
CA ALA A 104 -3.33 -11.88 -15.65
C ALA A 104 -2.07 -12.41 -16.35
N GLN A 105 -2.24 -13.39 -17.23
CA GLN A 105 -1.14 -13.88 -18.06
C GLN A 105 -0.79 -12.93 -19.21
N LYS A 106 -1.72 -12.02 -19.55
CA LYS A 106 -1.62 -11.11 -20.68
C LYS A 106 -2.08 -9.71 -20.29
N GLN A 107 -1.46 -8.71 -20.90
CA GLN A 107 -1.75 -7.31 -20.63
C GLN A 107 -3.16 -6.93 -21.05
N GLY A 108 -3.90 -6.24 -20.18
CA GLY A 108 -5.23 -5.71 -20.50
C GLY A 108 -6.33 -6.76 -20.66
N GLU A 109 -6.01 -8.06 -20.58
CA GLU A 109 -6.99 -9.14 -20.67
C GLU A 109 -7.50 -9.51 -19.28
N MET A 110 -8.82 -9.69 -19.15
CA MET A 110 -9.44 -10.20 -17.92
C MET A 110 -9.14 -11.69 -17.71
N ALA A 111 -9.00 -12.45 -18.81
CA ALA A 111 -8.72 -13.87 -18.83
C ALA A 111 -7.65 -14.17 -19.89
N PRO A 112 -6.77 -15.17 -19.68
CA PRO A 112 -6.70 -16.02 -18.50
C PRO A 112 -6.02 -15.35 -17.31
N ALA A 113 -6.61 -15.50 -16.12
CA ALA A 113 -6.08 -14.92 -14.89
C ALA A 113 -6.44 -15.76 -13.65
N ASP A 114 -5.67 -15.56 -12.57
CA ASP A 114 -6.04 -16.00 -11.22
C ASP A 114 -6.62 -14.82 -10.45
N GLY A 115 -7.91 -14.87 -10.14
CA GLY A 115 -8.63 -13.82 -9.43
C GLY A 115 -8.81 -14.12 -7.95
N ILE A 116 -8.83 -13.08 -7.12
CA ILE A 116 -9.35 -13.10 -5.76
C ILE A 116 -10.45 -12.05 -5.72
N ILE A 117 -11.64 -12.45 -5.29
CA ILE A 117 -12.81 -11.57 -5.16
C ILE A 117 -13.36 -11.75 -3.75
N GLY A 118 -13.68 -10.63 -3.10
CA GLY A 118 -14.34 -10.67 -1.81
C GLY A 118 -15.29 -9.51 -1.56
N TRP A 119 -16.18 -9.71 -0.60
CA TRP A 119 -17.20 -8.77 -0.14
C TRP A 119 -17.60 -9.12 1.30
N LEU A 120 -18.36 -8.23 1.95
CA LEU A 120 -18.90 -8.43 3.29
C LEU A 120 -20.43 -8.36 3.21
N SER A 121 -21.13 -9.47 3.42
CA SER A 121 -22.60 -9.48 3.37
C SER A 121 -23.16 -9.91 4.72
N ASP A 122 -24.04 -9.09 5.30
CA ASP A 122 -24.63 -9.32 6.62
C ASP A 122 -23.58 -9.60 7.73
N GLY A 123 -22.44 -8.90 7.67
CA GLY A 123 -21.32 -9.11 8.60
C GLY A 123 -20.51 -10.38 8.36
N VAL A 124 -20.82 -11.15 7.31
CA VAL A 124 -20.11 -12.37 6.93
C VAL A 124 -19.20 -12.10 5.75
N ALA A 125 -17.89 -12.20 5.99
CA ALA A 125 -16.89 -12.04 4.96
C ALA A 125 -16.92 -13.23 3.98
N THR A 126 -17.02 -12.95 2.68
CA THR A 126 -16.76 -13.94 1.64
C THR A 126 -15.53 -13.51 0.85
N VAL A 127 -14.49 -14.34 0.85
CA VAL A 127 -13.26 -14.09 0.09
C VAL A 127 -12.85 -15.40 -0.57
N LYS A 128 -12.80 -15.41 -1.91
CA LYS A 128 -12.57 -16.63 -2.69
C LYS A 128 -11.59 -16.37 -3.82
N ALA A 129 -10.81 -17.39 -4.15
CA ALA A 129 -9.98 -17.42 -5.35
C ALA A 129 -10.75 -18.05 -6.51
N TYR A 130 -10.51 -17.58 -7.74
CA TYR A 130 -11.22 -17.99 -8.95
C TYR A 130 -10.24 -18.20 -10.11
N LYS A 131 -10.53 -19.21 -10.95
CA LYS A 131 -9.89 -19.36 -12.26
C LYS A 131 -10.68 -18.57 -13.29
N ILE A 132 -10.15 -17.45 -13.75
CA ILE A 132 -10.83 -16.62 -14.74
C ILE A 132 -10.44 -17.11 -16.13
N HIS A 133 -11.32 -17.92 -16.73
CA HIS A 133 -11.12 -18.50 -18.08
C HIS A 133 -11.79 -17.69 -19.19
N SER A 134 -12.73 -16.82 -18.86
CA SER A 134 -13.50 -16.01 -19.80
C SER A 134 -13.80 -14.62 -19.21
N HIS A 135 -14.57 -13.79 -19.94
CA HIS A 135 -15.04 -12.50 -19.45
C HIS A 135 -16.19 -12.60 -18.42
N THR A 136 -16.37 -13.75 -17.79
CA THR A 136 -17.37 -13.98 -16.75
C THR A 136 -16.77 -14.87 -15.69
N VAL A 137 -17.08 -14.57 -14.43
CA VAL A 137 -16.79 -15.41 -13.26
C VAL A 137 -18.13 -15.81 -12.67
N ARG A 138 -18.31 -17.09 -12.38
CA ARG A 138 -19.54 -17.66 -11.83
C ARG A 138 -19.23 -18.49 -10.59
N LEU A 139 -20.26 -18.77 -9.81
CA LEU A 139 -20.19 -19.83 -8.80
C LEU A 139 -19.78 -21.14 -9.49
N GLY A 140 -18.80 -21.85 -8.93
CA GLY A 140 -18.18 -23.03 -9.52
C GLY A 140 -16.82 -22.77 -10.15
N ASP A 141 -16.47 -21.53 -10.47
CA ASP A 141 -15.15 -21.17 -11.02
C ASP A 141 -14.06 -21.04 -9.94
N GLU A 142 -14.37 -21.37 -8.67
CA GLU A 142 -13.42 -21.26 -7.56
C GLU A 142 -12.15 -22.09 -7.79
N ASP A 143 -10.99 -21.47 -7.56
CA ASP A 143 -9.70 -22.14 -7.67
C ASP A 143 -9.28 -22.78 -6.34
N ARG A 144 -9.49 -24.09 -6.22
CA ARG A 144 -9.03 -24.86 -5.05
C ARG A 144 -7.52 -25.03 -4.95
N THR A 145 -6.75 -24.70 -6.00
CA THR A 145 -5.28 -24.73 -5.96
C THR A 145 -4.68 -23.50 -5.27
N ILE A 146 -5.50 -22.45 -5.07
CA ILE A 146 -5.11 -21.23 -4.34
C ILE A 146 -5.75 -21.27 -2.96
N CYS A 147 -4.95 -21.66 -1.96
CA CYS A 147 -5.36 -21.57 -0.56
C CYS A 147 -5.16 -20.15 -0.04
N LEU A 148 -6.25 -19.49 0.33
CA LEU A 148 -6.22 -18.19 1.00
C LEU A 148 -6.13 -18.40 2.51
N ARG A 149 -5.19 -17.71 3.15
CA ARG A 149 -5.01 -17.73 4.61
C ARG A 149 -5.33 -16.36 5.18
N ASN A 150 -5.88 -16.34 6.40
CA ASN A 150 -6.28 -15.13 7.12
C ASN A 150 -7.12 -14.21 6.23
N ALA A 151 -8.06 -14.79 5.49
CA ALA A 151 -8.92 -14.04 4.60
C ALA A 151 -10.00 -13.33 5.43
N SER A 152 -10.13 -12.02 5.27
CA SER A 152 -11.12 -11.20 5.94
C SER A 152 -11.67 -10.13 5.00
N ALA A 153 -12.87 -9.64 5.32
CA ALA A 153 -13.49 -8.50 4.70
C ALA A 153 -13.96 -7.54 5.80
N THR A 154 -13.75 -6.25 5.60
CA THR A 154 -14.30 -5.19 6.46
C THR A 154 -14.89 -4.10 5.60
N GLU A 155 -15.93 -3.45 6.10
CA GLU A 155 -16.49 -2.26 5.48
C GLU A 155 -16.52 -1.13 6.48
N GLU A 156 -15.85 -0.03 6.13
CA GLU A 156 -15.77 1.15 6.98
C GLU A 156 -15.65 2.41 6.12
N ASN A 157 -16.38 3.46 6.47
CA ASN A 157 -16.30 4.76 5.81
C ASN A 157 -16.50 4.71 4.27
N GLY A 158 -17.33 3.77 3.79
CA GLY A 158 -17.61 3.57 2.36
C GLY A 158 -16.53 2.79 1.60
N PHE A 159 -15.55 2.22 2.30
CA PHE A 159 -14.53 1.33 1.73
C PHE A 159 -14.78 -0.11 2.14
N THR A 160 -14.80 -1.02 1.16
CA THR A 160 -14.62 -2.44 1.38
C THR A 160 -13.13 -2.76 1.32
N THR A 161 -12.61 -3.38 2.39
CA THR A 161 -11.23 -3.85 2.47
C THR A 161 -11.21 -5.36 2.56
N ILE A 162 -10.50 -6.00 1.64
CA ILE A 162 -10.31 -7.44 1.62
C ILE A 162 -8.84 -7.76 1.89
N GLU A 163 -8.59 -8.47 2.98
CA GLU A 163 -7.25 -8.89 3.39
C GLU A 163 -7.12 -10.40 3.17
N PHE A 164 -5.96 -10.85 2.68
CA PHE A 164 -5.67 -12.28 2.56
C PHE A 164 -4.17 -12.52 2.39
N ARG A 165 -3.77 -13.78 2.57
CA ARG A 165 -2.43 -14.28 2.22
C ARG A 165 -2.53 -15.45 1.27
N ARG A 166 -1.53 -15.58 0.40
CA ARG A 166 -1.39 -16.77 -0.48
C ARG A 166 0.06 -17.11 -0.72
N LEU A 167 0.29 -18.37 -1.09
CA LEU A 167 1.57 -18.81 -1.64
C LEU A 167 1.79 -18.15 -3.01
N MET A 168 3.02 -17.68 -3.23
CA MET A 168 3.42 -17.08 -4.50
C MET A 168 3.40 -18.08 -5.67
N ARG A 169 3.56 -19.38 -5.38
CA ARG A 169 3.57 -20.47 -6.38
C ARG A 169 2.21 -21.17 -6.56
N ALA A 170 1.16 -20.70 -5.89
CA ALA A 170 -0.18 -21.26 -6.06
C ALA A 170 -0.83 -20.76 -7.36
N GLY A 171 -1.83 -21.49 -7.87
CA GLY A 171 -2.60 -21.09 -9.05
C GLY A 171 -1.86 -21.30 -10.37
N ARG A 172 -2.44 -20.80 -11.47
CA ARG A 172 -1.83 -20.87 -12.82
C ARG A 172 -0.83 -19.74 -13.05
N VAL A 173 -0.97 -18.62 -12.33
CA VAL A 173 -0.12 -17.44 -12.44
C VAL A 173 0.67 -17.30 -11.16
N HIS A 174 1.94 -17.69 -11.24
CA HIS A 174 2.86 -17.50 -10.13
C HIS A 174 3.20 -16.01 -9.94
N ILE A 175 3.22 -15.59 -8.68
CA ILE A 175 3.64 -14.25 -8.28
C ILE A 175 5.15 -14.27 -8.14
N HIS A 176 5.84 -13.52 -9.00
CA HIS A 176 7.29 -13.31 -8.92
C HIS A 176 7.56 -11.88 -8.42
N PRO A 177 7.92 -11.65 -7.15
CA PRO A 177 7.99 -10.30 -6.61
C PRO A 177 8.99 -9.38 -7.34
N THR A 178 10.06 -9.97 -7.87
CA THR A 178 11.15 -9.28 -8.58
C THR A 178 10.86 -9.06 -10.06
N LYS A 179 9.74 -9.55 -10.58
CA LYS A 179 9.34 -9.38 -11.98
C LYS A 179 8.02 -8.61 -12.06
N PRO A 180 7.92 -7.62 -12.95
CA PRO A 180 6.65 -6.98 -13.24
C PRO A 180 5.60 -8.00 -13.70
N MET A 181 4.35 -7.84 -13.26
CA MET A 181 3.23 -8.70 -13.62
C MET A 181 1.98 -7.87 -13.93
N PHE A 182 1.10 -8.42 -14.76
CA PHE A 182 -0.17 -7.78 -15.07
C PHE A 182 -1.15 -8.00 -13.93
N VAL A 183 -1.58 -6.91 -13.31
CA VAL A 183 -2.54 -6.89 -12.23
C VAL A 183 -3.79 -6.19 -12.72
N ASN A 184 -4.89 -6.92 -12.72
CA ASN A 184 -6.21 -6.38 -12.94
C ASN A 184 -6.87 -6.11 -11.60
N PHE A 185 -7.68 -5.06 -11.53
CA PHE A 185 -8.45 -4.73 -10.35
C PHE A 185 -9.86 -4.33 -10.77
N ALA A 186 -10.83 -4.56 -9.88
CA ALA A 186 -12.22 -4.18 -10.10
C ALA A 186 -12.99 -3.98 -8.80
N ILE A 187 -14.08 -3.22 -8.88
CA ILE A 187 -15.08 -3.04 -7.82
C ILE A 187 -16.50 -3.24 -8.36
N GLY A 188 -17.36 -3.83 -7.56
CA GLY A 188 -18.80 -3.93 -7.78
C GLY A 188 -19.58 -3.19 -6.70
N ARG A 189 -20.83 -2.83 -7.02
CA ARG A 189 -21.71 -2.04 -6.13
C ARG A 189 -22.59 -2.88 -5.22
N GLU A 190 -22.64 -4.19 -5.49
CA GLU A 190 -23.50 -5.15 -4.79
C GLU A 190 -22.60 -6.24 -4.22
N ASP A 191 -23.05 -6.87 -3.15
CA ASP A 191 -22.41 -8.06 -2.62
C ASP A 191 -22.62 -9.25 -3.55
N GLY A 192 -21.54 -9.97 -3.87
CA GLY A 192 -21.59 -11.19 -4.67
C GLY A 192 -20.93 -11.07 -6.04
N LEU A 193 -21.06 -12.13 -6.83
CA LEU A 193 -20.46 -12.22 -8.17
C LEU A 193 -21.33 -11.50 -9.21
N THR A 194 -21.36 -10.18 -9.15
CA THR A 194 -22.03 -9.31 -10.11
C THR A 194 -21.01 -8.66 -11.05
N ASN A 195 -21.47 -8.10 -12.17
CA ASN A 195 -20.56 -7.37 -13.06
C ASN A 195 -20.01 -6.12 -12.37
N HIS A 196 -18.72 -5.87 -12.54
CA HIS A 196 -18.10 -4.63 -12.06
C HIS A 196 -18.72 -3.42 -12.79
N HIS A 197 -18.63 -2.24 -12.17
CA HIS A 197 -19.00 -1.01 -12.87
C HIS A 197 -18.06 -0.78 -14.07
N HIS A 198 -18.55 -0.23 -15.18
CA HIS A 198 -17.74 -0.05 -16.41
C HIS A 198 -16.48 0.82 -16.18
N ARG A 199 -16.55 1.78 -15.23
CA ARG A 199 -15.41 2.60 -14.77
C ARG A 199 -14.71 2.06 -13.52
N GLY A 200 -15.25 1.02 -12.89
CA GLY A 200 -14.75 0.42 -11.66
C GLY A 200 -13.79 -0.73 -11.93
N ARG A 201 -12.94 -0.62 -12.95
CA ARG A 201 -11.94 -1.64 -13.31
C ARG A 201 -10.70 -1.05 -13.96
N GLY A 202 -9.60 -1.79 -13.91
CA GLY A 202 -8.44 -1.50 -14.73
C GLY A 202 -7.36 -2.58 -14.70
N SER A 203 -6.27 -2.32 -15.42
CA SER A 203 -5.09 -3.17 -15.49
C SER A 203 -3.84 -2.31 -15.37
N VAL A 204 -2.84 -2.81 -14.63
CA VAL A 204 -1.51 -2.20 -14.50
C VAL A 204 -0.43 -3.26 -14.67
N LEU A 205 0.75 -2.83 -15.09
CA LEU A 205 1.96 -3.62 -14.92
C LEU A 205 2.56 -3.25 -13.55
N LEU A 206 2.60 -4.18 -12.60
CA LEU A 206 3.02 -3.92 -11.21
C LEU A 206 4.27 -4.74 -10.86
N SER A 207 5.25 -4.09 -10.23
CA SER A 207 6.39 -4.72 -9.57
C SER A 207 6.18 -4.67 -8.05
N LEU A 208 6.19 -5.83 -7.41
CA LEU A 208 5.95 -5.96 -5.97
C LEU A 208 7.20 -5.73 -5.14
N ASP A 209 8.39 -5.89 -5.73
CA ASP A 209 9.62 -5.55 -5.05
C ASP A 209 9.73 -4.03 -4.87
N SER A 210 9.75 -3.60 -3.61
CA SER A 210 9.84 -2.21 -3.19
C SER A 210 11.29 -1.71 -3.12
N GLU A 211 12.29 -2.56 -3.37
CA GLU A 211 13.71 -2.20 -3.19
C GLU A 211 14.24 -1.13 -4.15
N LYS A 212 13.43 -0.65 -5.09
CA LYS A 212 13.67 0.62 -5.77
C LYS A 212 12.98 1.78 -5.06
N SER A 213 13.13 1.91 -3.74
CA SER A 213 12.93 3.22 -3.13
C SER A 213 13.93 4.18 -3.80
N PRO A 214 13.49 5.34 -4.30
CA PRO A 214 14.39 6.36 -4.81
C PRO A 214 15.09 7.04 -3.62
N VAL A 215 15.84 6.29 -2.82
CA VAL A 215 16.69 6.84 -1.74
C VAL A 215 17.72 7.81 -2.31
N HIS A 216 17.94 7.76 -3.63
CA HIS A 216 18.77 8.72 -4.35
C HIS A 216 18.18 10.14 -4.38
N CYS A 217 16.86 10.35 -4.32
CA CYS A 217 16.31 11.70 -4.38
C CYS A 217 16.56 12.50 -3.10
N CYS A 218 16.40 11.87 -1.92
CA CYS A 218 16.72 12.53 -0.64
C CYS A 218 18.21 12.75 -0.46
N ALA A 219 19.06 11.80 -0.87
CA ALA A 219 20.51 11.98 -0.80
C ALA A 219 20.99 13.13 -1.72
N ILE A 220 20.45 13.23 -2.94
CA ILE A 220 20.74 14.34 -3.87
C ILE A 220 20.20 15.65 -3.30
N HIS A 221 18.96 15.69 -2.82
CA HIS A 221 18.39 16.91 -2.24
C HIS A 221 19.16 17.38 -1.01
N ALA A 222 19.51 16.48 -0.08
CA ALA A 222 20.33 16.80 1.08
C ALA A 222 21.73 17.30 0.68
N SER A 223 22.35 16.71 -0.35
CA SER A 223 23.65 17.14 -0.87
C SER A 223 23.58 18.51 -1.52
N LEU A 224 22.54 18.78 -2.33
CA LEU A 224 22.32 20.08 -2.97
C LEU A 224 22.03 21.17 -1.94
N MET A 225 21.24 20.86 -0.90
CA MET A 225 21.03 21.76 0.21
C MET A 225 22.36 22.04 0.93
N LEU A 226 23.15 21.03 1.28
CA LEU A 226 24.45 21.22 1.94
C LEU A 226 25.38 22.14 1.12
N ILE A 227 25.46 21.94 -0.20
CA ILE A 227 26.25 22.79 -1.10
C ILE A 227 25.72 24.22 -1.12
N ALA A 228 24.39 24.41 -1.20
CA ALA A 228 23.79 25.74 -1.15
C ALA A 228 24.10 26.46 0.17
N TRP A 229 24.03 25.76 1.31
CA TRP A 229 24.41 26.29 2.61
C TRP A 229 25.90 26.66 2.69
N LEU A 230 26.79 25.81 2.17
CA LEU A 230 28.23 26.09 2.15
C LEU A 230 28.62 27.23 1.20
N GLY A 231 27.89 27.41 0.08
CA GLY A 231 28.12 28.51 -0.87
C GLY A 231 27.50 29.84 -0.45
N LEU A 232 26.40 29.81 0.31
CA LEU A 232 25.71 31.00 0.81
C LEU A 232 26.18 31.45 2.19
N LEU A 233 26.95 30.64 2.91
CA LEU A 233 27.70 31.15 4.07
C LEU A 233 28.69 32.19 3.53
N PRO A 234 28.47 33.50 3.79
CA PRO A 234 29.43 34.50 3.38
C PRO A 234 30.77 34.08 3.97
N LEU A 235 31.83 34.22 3.17
CA LEU A 235 33.18 34.28 3.71
C LEU A 235 33.17 35.42 4.72
N VAL A 236 32.83 35.10 5.98
CA VAL A 236 32.96 36.01 7.09
C VAL A 236 34.45 36.21 7.18
N GLU A 237 34.89 37.30 6.57
CA GLU A 237 36.26 37.73 6.56
C GLU A 237 36.65 37.89 8.03
N TYR A 238 37.36 36.89 8.56
CA TYR A 238 37.78 36.85 9.94
C TYR A 238 38.85 37.92 10.11
N LYS A 239 38.42 39.16 10.32
CA LYS A 239 39.29 40.29 10.63
C LYS A 239 39.79 40.09 12.05
N GLY A 240 40.93 39.40 12.15
CA GLY A 240 41.63 39.15 13.40
C GLY A 240 41.89 40.44 14.15
N LYS A 241 41.13 40.66 15.22
CA LYS A 241 41.54 41.47 16.37
C LYS A 241 41.09 40.76 17.64
N GLY A 242 41.95 39.86 18.12
CA GLY A 242 42.30 39.72 19.54
C GLY A 242 41.22 39.73 20.61
N HIS A 243 39.99 39.28 20.36
CA HIS A 243 39.02 39.02 21.42
C HIS A 243 38.49 37.59 21.32
N LEU A 244 38.91 36.79 22.31
CA LEU A 244 38.38 35.47 22.64
C LEU A 244 36.87 35.56 22.81
N LEU A 245 36.10 35.18 21.79
CA LEU A 245 34.69 34.87 21.97
C LEU A 245 34.60 33.47 22.59
N SER A 246 34.41 33.45 23.91
CA SER A 246 34.02 32.26 24.65
C SER A 246 32.60 31.88 24.24
N VAL A 247 32.48 30.97 23.28
CA VAL A 247 31.20 30.36 22.94
C VAL A 247 30.92 29.30 24.00
N LYS A 248 30.05 29.63 24.97
CA LYS A 248 29.54 28.62 25.90
C LYS A 248 28.53 27.74 25.15
N PRO A 249 28.71 26.41 25.12
CA PRO A 249 27.73 25.52 24.55
C PRO A 249 26.48 25.48 25.45
N CYS A 250 25.33 25.87 24.90
CA CYS A 250 24.02 25.62 25.53
C CYS A 250 23.56 24.19 25.22
N TRP A 251 24.20 23.20 25.85
CA TRP A 251 23.59 21.88 26.03
C TRP A 251 23.10 21.80 27.47
N ASN A 252 21.83 22.18 27.69
CA ASN A 252 21.13 21.87 28.93
C ASN A 252 20.63 20.42 28.83
N VAL A 253 21.45 19.48 29.28
CA VAL A 253 21.01 18.12 29.59
C VAL A 253 20.43 18.14 30.99
N HIS A 254 19.15 18.48 31.12
CA HIS A 254 18.39 18.11 32.33
C HIS A 254 17.87 16.70 32.16
N GLY A 255 18.68 15.73 32.61
CA GLY A 255 18.19 14.42 33.00
C GLY A 255 17.47 14.56 34.34
N THR A 256 16.14 14.46 34.32
CA THR A 256 15.36 14.08 35.50
C THR A 256 15.12 12.58 35.43
N LEU A 257 15.89 11.84 36.22
CA LEU A 257 15.47 10.54 36.73
C LEU A 257 14.32 10.79 37.71
N LEU A 258 13.20 10.10 37.53
CA LEU A 258 12.20 9.89 38.56
C LEU A 258 11.86 8.40 38.63
N PRO A 259 11.45 7.92 39.83
CA PRO A 259 11.53 6.53 40.27
C PRO A 259 10.49 5.59 39.65
#